data_AF-A0AAW9NG36-F1
#
_entry.id   AF-A0AAW9NG36-F1
#
_cell.length_a   1.000
_cell.length_b   1.000
_cell.length_c   1.000
_cell.angle_alpha   90.00
_cell.angle_beta   90.00
_cell.angle_gamma   90.00
#
_symmetry.space_group_name_H-M   'P 1'
#
loop_
_entity.id
_entity.type
_entity.pdbx_description
1 polymer ?
#
loop_
_entity_poly.entity_id
_entity_poly.type
_entity_poly.pdbx_seq_one_letter_code
_entity_poly.pdbx_strand_id
1 'polypeptide(L)'
;MKKIILRTLCAIHIFLSIGLFFIGRQYAFIPTSTSVWLPSLLLAIFLFILLLFKPVKSPKALMVIYPLCMLMIGAIVYYDLPEFTYVEAVQKIEQEIGETVRLEIGDELKGHHRAYFIYTEQGQYTLDMNTGEYAKRFLQ
;
A
#
# COMPACT_ATOMS: atom_id res chain seq x y z
N MET A 1 -10.42 27.27 -17.51
CA MET A 1 -9.92 27.07 -16.13
C MET A 1 -10.50 25.85 -15.43
N LYS A 2 -11.81 25.78 -15.10
CA LYS A 2 -12.37 24.67 -14.28
C LYS A 2 -12.10 23.25 -14.80
N LYS A 3 -12.18 23.04 -16.12
CA LYS A 3 -11.90 21.75 -16.76
C LYS A 3 -10.43 21.32 -16.64
N ILE A 4 -9.50 22.27 -16.69
CA ILE A 4 -8.06 22.01 -16.56
C ILE A 4 -7.78 21.54 -15.12
N ILE A 5 -8.31 22.25 -14.13
CA ILE A 5 -8.17 21.89 -12.70
C ILE A 5 -8.68 20.47 -12.44
N LEU A 6 -9.86 20.11 -12.95
CA LEU A 6 -10.42 18.76 -12.79
C LEU A 6 -9.56 17.68 -13.45
N ARG A 7 -9.01 17.94 -14.64
CA ARG A 7 -8.08 17.02 -15.31
C ARG A 7 -6.79 16.85 -14.52
N THR A 8 -6.25 17.94 -13.98
CA THR A 8 -5.07 17.90 -13.11
C THR A 8 -5.34 17.08 -11.84
N LEU A 9 -6.49 17.26 -11.20
CA LEU A 9 -6.88 16.47 -10.02
C LEU A 9 -6.99 14.97 -10.32
N CYS A 10 -7.58 14.61 -11.45
CA CYS A 10 -7.64 13.21 -11.87
C CYS A 10 -6.25 12.64 -12.20
N ALA A 11 -5.37 13.42 -12.84
CA ALA A 11 -3.99 13.02 -13.06
C ALA A 11 -3.25 12.77 -11.73
N ILE A 12 -3.42 13.67 -10.75
CA ILE A 12 -2.87 13.50 -9.39
C ILE A 12 -3.43 12.23 -8.74
N HIS A 13 -4.72 11.92 -8.88
CA HIS A 13 -5.31 10.69 -8.36
C HIS A 13 -4.70 9.43 -9.00
N ILE A 14 -4.46 9.44 -10.32
CA ILE A 14 -3.76 8.34 -10.98
C ILE A 14 -2.37 8.14 -10.36
N PHE A 15 -1.59 9.21 -10.21
CA PHE A 15 -0.26 9.14 -9.58
C PHE A 15 -0.32 8.67 -8.13
N LEU A 16 -1.30 9.11 -7.35
CA LEU A 16 -1.50 8.64 -5.97
C LEU A 16 -1.83 7.15 -5.93
N SER A 17 -2.67 6.66 -6.83
CA SER A 17 -3.02 5.23 -6.90
C SER A 17 -1.80 4.38 -7.29
N ILE A 18 -0.95 4.87 -8.19
CA ILE A 18 0.33 4.24 -8.53
C ILE A 18 1.29 4.29 -7.33
N GLY A 19 1.35 5.40 -6.61
CA GLY A 19 2.13 5.52 -5.37
C GLY A 19 1.70 4.50 -4.33
N LEU A 20 0.39 4.32 -4.13
CA LEU A 20 -0.17 3.30 -3.25
C LEU A 20 0.24 1.88 -3.63
N PHE A 21 0.37 1.59 -4.94
CA PHE A 21 0.90 0.30 -5.38
C PHE A 21 2.34 0.09 -4.94
N PHE A 22 3.22 1.09 -5.12
CA PHE A 22 4.62 0.98 -4.71
C PHE A 22 4.78 0.88 -3.19
N ILE A 23 4.00 1.66 -2.43
CA ILE A 23 3.93 1.54 -0.97
C ILE A 23 3.47 0.12 -0.63
N GLY A 24 2.31 -0.31 -1.13
CA GLY A 24 1.78 -1.65 -0.88
C GLY A 24 2.78 -2.77 -1.17
N ARG A 25 3.61 -2.64 -2.23
CA ARG A 25 4.69 -3.58 -2.53
C ARG A 25 5.76 -3.66 -1.44
N GLN A 26 6.19 -2.53 -0.86
CA GLN A 26 7.17 -2.52 0.23
C GLN A 26 6.62 -3.16 1.50
N TYR A 27 5.32 -3.01 1.74
CA TYR A 27 4.61 -3.66 2.86
C TYR A 27 4.07 -5.05 2.47
N ALA A 28 4.47 -5.64 1.35
CA ALA A 28 4.02 -6.94 0.85
C ALA A 28 2.49 -7.13 0.75
N PHE A 29 1.74 -6.04 0.56
CA PHE A 29 0.28 -6.02 0.58
C PHE A 29 -0.28 -6.79 1.78
N ILE A 30 0.19 -6.50 2.99
CA ILE A 30 -0.55 -6.84 4.22
C ILE A 30 -2.04 -6.60 3.90
N PRO A 31 -2.97 -7.51 4.27
CA PRO A 31 -4.39 -7.48 3.88
C PRO A 31 -5.18 -6.27 4.44
N THR A 32 -4.67 -5.07 4.20
CA THR A 32 -4.99 -3.77 4.78
C THR A 32 -5.19 -2.73 3.67
N SER A 33 -5.32 -1.47 4.09
CA SER A 33 -5.76 -0.31 3.33
C SER A 33 -5.00 -0.03 2.02
N THR A 34 -3.77 -0.54 1.84
CA THR A 34 -3.01 -0.36 0.58
C THR A 34 -3.54 -1.19 -0.59
N SER A 35 -4.32 -2.25 -0.34
CA SER A 35 -4.93 -3.11 -1.37
C SER A 35 -5.97 -2.39 -2.25
N VAL A 36 -6.46 -1.23 -1.82
CA VAL A 36 -7.43 -0.41 -2.57
C VAL A 36 -6.82 0.30 -3.79
N TRP A 37 -5.50 0.20 -4.00
CA TRP A 37 -4.78 0.87 -5.09
C TRP A 37 -5.39 0.57 -6.48
N LEU A 38 -5.80 -0.67 -6.74
CA LEU A 38 -6.29 -1.09 -8.05
C LEU A 38 -7.72 -0.55 -8.31
N PRO A 39 -8.70 -0.73 -7.41
CA PRO A 39 -9.99 -0.05 -7.52
C PRO A 39 -9.86 1.48 -7.63
N SER A 40 -8.96 2.09 -6.85
CA SER A 40 -8.68 3.53 -6.87
C SER A 40 -8.16 3.97 -8.24
N LEU A 41 -7.21 3.24 -8.81
CA LEU A 41 -6.64 3.51 -10.12
C LEU A 41 -7.68 3.40 -11.23
N LEU A 42 -8.48 2.34 -11.23
CA LEU A 42 -9.53 2.14 -12.23
C LEU A 42 -10.56 3.27 -12.19
N LEU A 43 -10.98 3.69 -10.99
CA LEU A 43 -11.88 4.82 -10.81
C LEU A 43 -11.24 6.13 -11.33
N ALA A 44 -9.97 6.38 -11.01
CA ALA A 44 -9.26 7.58 -11.45
C ALA A 44 -9.15 7.66 -12.98
N ILE A 45 -8.81 6.55 -13.64
CA ILE A 45 -8.74 6.45 -15.10
C ILE A 45 -10.11 6.65 -15.73
N PHE A 46 -11.14 5.99 -15.19
CA PHE A 46 -12.52 6.14 -15.68
C PHE A 46 -12.99 7.61 -15.63
N LEU A 47 -12.76 8.29 -14.50
CA LEU A 47 -13.11 9.70 -14.33
C LEU A 47 -12.30 10.60 -15.27
N PHE A 48 -11.02 10.32 -15.47
CA PHE A 48 -10.17 11.06 -16.40
C PHE A 48 -10.68 10.96 -17.84
N ILE A 49 -10.99 9.74 -18.31
CA ILE A 49 -11.56 9.48 -19.63
C ILE A 49 -12.90 10.22 -19.81
N LEU A 50 -13.78 10.15 -18.81
CA LEU A 50 -15.09 10.81 -18.86
C LEU A 50 -14.94 12.33 -19.02
N LEU A 51 -13.96 12.95 -18.35
CA LEU A 51 -13.65 14.38 -18.44
C LEU A 51 -12.88 14.79 -19.72
N LEU A 52 -12.30 13.84 -20.44
CA LEU A 52 -11.71 14.07 -21.77
C LEU A 52 -12.81 14.20 -22.84
N PHE A 53 -13.77 13.27 -22.84
CA PHE A 53 -14.73 13.13 -23.94
C PHE A 53 -16.09 13.80 -23.71
N LYS A 54 -16.53 13.98 -22.45
CA LYS A 54 -17.83 14.60 -22.16
C LYS A 54 -17.71 16.00 -21.53
N PRO A 55 -18.49 17.00 -21.99
CA PRO A 55 -18.61 18.28 -21.30
C PRO A 55 -19.44 18.09 -20.03
N VAL A 56 -18.80 17.66 -18.94
CA VAL A 56 -19.45 17.57 -17.63
C VAL A 56 -19.67 18.99 -17.10
N LYS A 57 -20.93 19.35 -16.80
CA LYS A 57 -21.23 20.55 -16.00
C LYS A 57 -20.71 20.28 -14.60
N SER A 58 -19.49 20.72 -14.29
CA SER A 58 -18.85 20.46 -13.00
C SER A 58 -19.52 21.31 -11.90
N PRO A 59 -20.26 20.72 -10.95
CA PRO A 59 -20.75 21.47 -9.81
C PRO A 59 -19.57 21.91 -8.94
N LYS A 60 -19.62 23.14 -8.40
CA LYS A 60 -18.54 23.69 -7.54
C LYS A 60 -18.20 22.74 -6.38
N ALA A 61 -19.20 22.04 -5.86
CA ALA A 61 -19.05 21.03 -4.80
C ALA A 61 -18.10 19.89 -5.19
N LEU A 62 -18.13 19.40 -6.44
CA LEU A 62 -17.27 18.31 -6.88
C LEU A 62 -15.78 18.71 -6.85
N MET A 63 -15.49 19.98 -7.09
CA MET A 63 -14.12 20.52 -7.08
C MET A 63 -13.54 20.61 -5.66
N VAL A 64 -14.39 20.55 -4.64
CA VAL A 64 -14.00 20.59 -3.22
C VAL A 64 -14.04 19.20 -2.59
N ILE A 65 -15.12 18.45 -2.85
CA ILE A 65 -15.32 17.11 -2.27
C ILE A 65 -14.26 16.14 -2.80
N TYR A 66 -13.93 16.19 -4.10
CA TYR A 66 -12.98 15.26 -4.70
C TYR A 66 -11.58 15.32 -4.06
N PRO A 67 -10.89 16.47 -3.97
CA PRO A 67 -9.60 16.53 -3.29
C PRO A 67 -9.70 16.20 -1.80
N LEU A 68 -10.82 16.53 -1.14
CA LEU A 68 -11.02 16.18 0.27
C LEU A 68 -11.10 14.66 0.48
N CYS A 69 -11.83 13.94 -0.38
CA CYS A 69 -11.88 12.48 -0.37
C CYS A 69 -10.49 11.87 -0.61
N MET A 70 -9.72 12.43 -1.55
CA MET A 70 -8.36 11.97 -1.83
C MET A 70 -7.43 12.15 -0.62
N LEU A 71 -7.50 13.29 0.06
CA LEU A 71 -6.74 13.54 1.29
C LEU A 71 -7.17 12.59 2.41
N MET A 72 -8.46 12.33 2.56
CA MET A 72 -8.97 11.36 3.54
C MET A 72 -8.47 9.95 3.28
N ILE A 73 -8.51 9.46 2.03
CA ILE A 73 -8.00 8.14 1.67
C ILE A 73 -6.50 8.07 1.96
N GLY A 74 -5.74 9.10 1.57
CA GLY A 74 -4.31 9.19 1.86
C GLY A 74 -4.02 9.15 3.36
N ALA A 75 -4.79 9.88 4.17
CA ALA A 75 -4.64 9.88 5.63
C ALA A 75 -4.96 8.51 6.24
N ILE A 76 -6.07 7.88 5.82
CA ILE A 76 -6.46 6.54 6.31
C ILE A 76 -5.37 5.53 6.00
N VAL A 77 -4.86 5.51 4.76
CA VAL A 77 -3.77 4.61 4.39
C VAL A 77 -2.55 4.89 5.25
N TYR A 78 -2.13 6.16 5.37
CA TYR A 78 -0.95 6.54 6.15
C TYR A 78 -1.03 6.12 7.62
N TYR A 79 -2.18 6.31 8.27
CA TYR A 79 -2.39 5.91 9.67
C TYR A 79 -2.41 4.39 9.89
N ASP A 80 -2.71 3.63 8.84
CA ASP A 80 -2.77 2.16 8.87
C ASP A 80 -1.45 1.51 8.44
N LEU A 81 -0.45 2.30 8.00
CA LEU A 81 0.88 1.78 7.68
C LEU A 81 1.63 1.43 8.97
N PRO A 82 2.19 0.21 9.07
CA PRO A 82 3.12 -0.13 10.14
C PRO A 82 4.39 0.72 10.11
N GLU A 83 5.11 0.76 11.23
CA GLU A 83 6.38 1.50 11.34
C GLU A 83 7.50 0.86 10.51
N PHE A 84 7.54 -0.46 10.44
CA PHE A 84 8.49 -1.22 9.62
C PHE A 84 7.82 -1.77 8.38
N THR A 85 8.52 -1.68 7.25
CA THR A 85 8.15 -2.37 6.01
C THR A 85 8.54 -3.84 6.06
N TYR A 86 7.95 -4.67 5.19
CA TYR A 86 8.36 -6.07 5.04
C TYR A 86 9.81 -6.17 4.55
N VAL A 87 10.22 -5.25 3.68
CA VAL A 87 11.60 -5.19 3.15
C VAL A 87 12.60 -4.90 4.27
N GLU A 88 12.31 -3.95 5.15
CA GLU A 88 13.16 -3.64 6.31
C GLU A 88 13.16 -4.79 7.31
N ALA A 89 12.02 -5.43 7.53
CA ALA A 89 11.92 -6.60 8.40
C ALA A 89 12.81 -7.75 7.91
N VAL A 90 12.80 -8.03 6.60
CA VAL A 90 13.69 -9.01 5.96
C VAL A 90 15.14 -8.62 6.14
N GLN A 91 15.50 -7.37 5.84
CA GLN A 91 16.89 -6.90 5.98
C GLN A 91 17.38 -7.02 7.42
N LYS A 92 16.52 -6.75 8.40
CA LYS A 92 16.86 -6.90 9.82
C LYS A 92 17.23 -8.35 10.16
N ILE A 93 16.41 -9.31 9.74
CA ILE A 93 16.68 -10.74 9.97
C ILE A 93 17.97 -11.18 9.26
N GLU A 94 18.17 -10.77 8.01
CA GLU A 94 19.38 -11.11 7.25
C GLU A 94 20.65 -10.51 7.87
N GLN A 95 20.59 -9.28 8.38
CA GLN A 95 21.75 -8.58 8.95
C GLN A 95 22.06 -9.00 10.39
N GLU A 96 21.05 -9.15 11.24
CA GLU A 96 21.25 -9.45 12.66
C GLU A 96 21.51 -10.94 12.91
N ILE A 97 20.90 -11.82 12.11
CA ILE A 97 20.99 -13.28 12.32
C ILE A 97 21.94 -13.93 11.29
N GLY A 98 22.15 -13.31 10.13
CA GLY A 98 22.98 -13.87 9.06
C GLY A 98 22.31 -15.01 8.30
N GLU A 99 20.99 -15.16 8.43
CA GLU A 99 20.19 -16.18 7.75
C GLU A 99 19.55 -15.58 6.49
N THR A 100 19.69 -16.25 5.34
CA THR A 100 19.09 -15.82 4.08
C THR A 100 17.60 -16.14 4.05
N VAL A 101 16.79 -15.17 3.63
CA VAL A 101 15.34 -15.36 3.50
C VAL A 101 15.02 -16.22 2.28
N ARG A 102 14.18 -17.23 2.50
CA ARG A 102 13.60 -18.08 1.45
C ARG A 102 12.17 -17.61 1.19
N LEU A 103 11.78 -17.55 -0.07
CA LEU A 103 10.42 -17.21 -0.50
C LEU A 103 9.89 -18.36 -1.35
N GLU A 104 9.09 -19.24 -0.75
CA GLU A 104 8.51 -20.40 -1.43
C GLU A 104 7.03 -20.22 -1.78
N ILE A 105 6.60 -20.96 -2.79
CA ILE A 105 5.17 -21.09 -3.11
C ILE A 105 4.56 -22.04 -2.08
N GLY A 106 3.83 -21.49 -1.10
CA GLY A 106 3.20 -22.26 -0.02
C GLY A 106 3.44 -21.68 1.38
N ASP A 107 4.38 -20.75 1.51
CA ASP A 107 4.59 -19.97 2.74
C ASP A 107 3.30 -19.24 3.13
N GLU A 108 3.02 -19.13 4.45
CA GLU A 108 1.83 -18.42 4.93
C GLU A 108 1.85 -16.95 4.47
N LEU A 109 0.70 -16.27 4.59
CA LEU A 109 0.58 -14.84 4.29
C LEU A 109 1.73 -14.06 4.92
N LYS A 110 2.53 -13.38 4.10
CA LYS A 110 3.74 -12.62 4.50
C LYS A 110 3.54 -11.62 5.64
N GLY A 111 2.29 -11.24 5.92
CA GLY A 111 1.92 -10.56 7.15
C GLY A 111 0.46 -10.82 7.54
N HIS A 112 0.23 -11.07 8.82
CA HIS A 112 -1.10 -11.18 9.41
C HIS A 112 -1.09 -10.52 10.80
N HIS A 113 -2.11 -9.71 11.12
CA HIS A 113 -2.32 -9.11 12.45
C HIS A 113 -1.05 -8.50 13.08
N ARG A 114 -0.52 -7.42 12.47
CA ARG A 114 0.63 -6.65 12.98
C ARG A 114 1.95 -7.43 13.08
N ALA A 115 2.05 -8.63 12.51
CA ALA A 115 3.30 -9.38 12.43
C ALA A 115 3.65 -9.81 11.00
N TYR A 116 4.92 -9.66 10.64
CA TYR A 116 5.52 -10.24 9.43
C TYR A 116 6.02 -11.64 9.69
N PHE A 117 5.75 -12.54 8.75
CA PHE A 117 6.31 -13.89 8.77
C PHE A 117 7.43 -13.96 7.74
N ILE A 118 8.64 -14.22 8.23
CA ILE A 118 9.86 -14.27 7.43
C ILE A 118 10.40 -15.70 7.50
N TYR A 119 10.45 -16.37 6.36
CA TYR A 119 10.93 -17.74 6.25
C TYR A 119 12.40 -17.75 5.86
N THR A 120 13.18 -18.59 6.51
CA THR A 120 14.60 -18.81 6.24
C THR A 120 14.85 -20.29 6.09
N GLU A 121 16.05 -20.68 5.64
CA GLU A 121 16.45 -22.09 5.59
C GLU A 121 16.48 -22.77 6.98
N GLN A 122 16.56 -21.99 8.07
CA GLN A 122 16.71 -22.51 9.43
C GLN A 122 15.42 -22.42 10.27
N GLY A 123 14.36 -21.83 9.74
CA GLY A 123 13.08 -21.69 10.45
C GLY A 123 12.28 -20.45 10.04
N GLN A 124 11.21 -20.20 10.80
CA GLN A 124 10.31 -19.06 10.58
C GLN A 124 10.51 -18.01 11.67
N TYR A 125 10.60 -16.75 11.29
CA TYR A 125 10.61 -15.61 12.19
C TYR A 125 9.28 -14.90 12.13
N THR A 126 8.77 -14.55 13.31
CA THR A 126 7.62 -13.65 13.45
C THR A 126 8.17 -12.31 13.96
N LEU A 127 8.03 -11.26 13.18
CA LEU A 127 8.51 -9.91 13.50
C LEU A 127 7.33 -8.97 13.68
N ASP A 128 7.29 -8.24 14.80
CA ASP A 128 6.26 -7.22 15.06
C ASP A 128 6.50 -6.00 14.16
N MET A 129 5.48 -5.63 13.38
CA MET A 129 5.60 -4.60 12.35
C MET A 129 5.74 -3.17 12.92
N ASN A 130 5.55 -2.95 14.22
CA ASN A 130 5.66 -1.64 14.86
C ASN A 130 6.89 -1.53 15.75
N THR A 131 7.25 -2.60 16.47
CA THR A 131 8.44 -2.56 17.36
C THR A 131 9.70 -3.07 16.67
N GLY A 132 9.55 -3.87 15.61
CA GLY A 132 10.65 -4.56 14.95
C GLY A 132 11.26 -5.68 15.79
N GLU A 133 10.67 -6.03 16.95
CA GLU A 133 11.07 -7.19 17.74
C GLU A 133 10.69 -8.47 17.00
N TYR A 134 11.49 -9.52 17.13
CA TYR A 134 11.25 -10.79 16.45
C TYR A 134 11.43 -12.00 17.36
N ALA A 135 10.69 -13.06 17.06
CA ALA A 135 10.81 -14.36 17.70
C ALA A 135 11.00 -15.46 16.64
N LYS A 136 11.94 -16.37 16.89
CA LYS A 136 12.15 -17.57 16.07
C LYS A 136 11.15 -18.64 16.47
N ARG A 137 10.37 -19.12 15.52
CA ARG A 137 9.55 -20.31 15.65
C ARG A 137 10.30 -21.47 15.00
N PHE A 138 10.74 -22.41 15.82
CA PHE A 138 11.27 -23.68 15.33
C PHE A 138 10.11 -24.48 14.72
N LEU A 139 10.21 -24.82 13.44
CA LEU A 139 9.30 -25.75 12.80
C LEU A 139 9.53 -27.12 13.46
N GLN A 140 8.49 -27.64 14.12
CA GLN A 140 8.48 -28.99 14.70
C GLN A 140 8.18 -30.03 13.63
#